data_AF-A8SEK0-F1
#
_entry.id   AF-A8SEK0-F1
#
_cell.length_a   1.000
_cell.length_b   1.000
_cell.length_c   1.000
_cell.angle_alpha   90.00
_cell.angle_beta   90.00
_cell.angle_gamma   90.00
#
_symmetry.space_group_name_H-M   'P 1'
#
loop_
_entity.id
_entity.type
_entity.pdbx_description
1 polymer ?
#
loop_
_entity_poly.entity_id
_entity_poly.type
_entity_poly.pdbx_seq_one_letter_code
_entity_poly.pdbx_strand_id
1 'polypeptide(L)' 'MDELELIREYAAVFGKGTNYHYYIFSKGGFTDGLLQAQERGEVQLITLADIFE' A
#
# COMPACT_ATOMS: atom_id res chain seq x y z
N MET A 1 -7.38 -5.36 -12.69
CA MET A 1 -6.72 -5.94 -11.52
C MET A 1 -5.94 -4.80 -10.90
N ASP A 2 -6.34 -4.41 -9.70
CA ASP A 2 -5.81 -3.24 -9.00
C ASP A 2 -4.47 -3.59 -8.32
N GLU A 3 -3.54 -2.63 -8.21
CA GLU A 3 -2.22 -2.91 -7.65
C GLU A 3 -2.27 -3.28 -6.15
N LEU A 4 -3.22 -2.75 -5.39
CA LEU A 4 -3.43 -3.12 -3.99
C LEU A 4 -4.00 -4.54 -3.86
N GLU A 5 -4.83 -4.96 -4.81
CA GLU A 5 -5.38 -6.31 -4.89
C GLU A 5 -4.26 -7.35 -5.09
N LEU A 6 -3.32 -7.07 -5.99
CA LEU A 6 -2.14 -7.92 -6.20
C LEU A 6 -1.28 -8.05 -4.94
N ILE A 7 -1.04 -6.95 -4.23
CA ILE A 7 -0.28 -6.95 -2.98
C ILE A 7 -1.00 -7.77 -1.90
N ARG A 8 -2.34 -7.67 -1.83
CA ARG A 8 -3.17 -8.46 -0.91
C ARG A 8 -3.11 -9.95 -1.21
N GLU A 9 -3.27 -10.34 -2.47
CA GLU A 9 -3.16 -11.75 -2.90
C GLU A 9 -1.79 -12.32 -2.56
N TYR A 10 -0.72 -11.57 -2.82
CA TYR A 10 0.63 -11.98 -2.46
C TYR A 10 0.79 -12.15 -0.94
N ALA A 11 0.35 -11.16 -0.15
CA ALA A 11 0.40 -11.23 1.31
C ALA A 11 -0.43 -12.38 1.90
N ALA A 12 -1.55 -12.74 1.26
CA ALA A 12 -2.41 -13.85 1.69
C ALA A 12 -1.70 -15.21 1.67
N VAL A 13 -0.66 -15.38 0.86
CA VAL A 13 0.17 -16.61 0.84
C VAL A 13 0.98 -16.75 2.15
N PHE A 14 1.32 -15.65 2.81
CA PHE A 14 2.27 -15.64 3.94
C PHE A 14 1.63 -15.76 5.32
N GLY A 15 0.31 -15.60 5.49
CA GLY A 15 -0.27 -15.50 6.84
C GLY A 15 -1.69 -16.03 6.99
N LYS A 16 -1.96 -16.57 8.19
CA LYS A 16 -3.26 -17.11 8.64
C LYS A 16 -4.09 -16.12 9.48
N GLY A 17 -3.83 -14.80 9.39
CA GLY A 17 -4.41 -13.78 10.26
C GLY A 17 -4.82 -12.52 9.50
N THR A 18 -6.01 -12.02 9.79
CA THR A 18 -6.92 -11.32 8.87
C THR A 18 -6.74 -9.80 8.78
N ASN A 19 -5.55 -9.25 9.06
CA ASN A 19 -5.35 -7.81 8.85
C ASN A 19 -3.87 -7.46 8.66
N TYR A 20 -3.54 -6.96 7.48
CA TYR A 20 -2.22 -6.41 7.17
C TYR A 20 -2.32 -4.88 7.15
N HIS A 21 -1.33 -4.23 7.75
CA HIS A 21 -1.13 -2.80 7.59
C HIS A 21 -0.16 -2.59 6.43
N TYR A 22 -0.64 -2.00 5.36
CA TYR A 22 0.14 -1.78 4.15
C TYR A 22 0.85 -0.44 4.22
N TYR A 23 2.18 -0.47 4.22
CA TYR A 23 3.03 0.71 4.05
C TYR A 23 3.69 0.60 2.68
N ILE A 24 3.39 1.54 1.79
CA ILE A 24 3.82 1.48 0.40
C ILE A 24 4.69 2.70 0.11
N PHE A 25 5.95 2.43 -0.22
CA PHE A 25 6.89 3.47 -0.65
C PHE A 25 6.97 3.53 -2.17
N SER A 26 7.02 4.74 -2.72
CA SER A 26 7.33 4.96 -4.13
C SER A 26 8.17 6.21 -4.33
N LYS A 27 9.18 6.10 -5.19
CA LYS A 27 9.98 7.23 -5.67
C LYS A 27 9.28 8.02 -6.79
N GLY A 28 8.45 7.35 -7.58
CA GLY A 28 7.84 7.91 -8.79
C GLY A 28 6.45 8.51 -8.61
N GLY A 29 5.93 8.52 -7.38
CA GLY A 29 4.54 8.83 -7.08
C GLY A 29 3.64 7.59 -7.02
N PHE A 30 2.35 7.80 -6.89
CA PHE A 30 1.34 6.74 -6.69
C PHE A 30 0.24 6.84 -7.75
N THR A 31 -0.42 5.72 -8.03
CA THR A 31 -1.60 5.74 -8.90
C THR A 31 -2.80 6.31 -8.15
N ASP A 32 -3.83 6.73 -8.90
CA ASP A 32 -5.09 7.18 -8.33
C ASP A 32 -5.76 6.12 -7.43
N GLY A 33 -5.57 4.83 -7.73
CA GLY A 33 -6.12 3.73 -6.95
C GLY A 33 -5.52 3.69 -5.54
N LEU A 34 -4.20 3.78 -5.43
CA LEU A 34 -3.51 3.83 -4.13
C LEU A 34 -3.79 5.11 -3.36
N LEU A 35 -3.89 6.26 -4.05
CA LEU A 35 -4.26 7.53 -3.41
C LEU A 35 -5.66 7.44 -2.78
N GLN A 36 -6.65 6.92 -3.50
CA GLN A 36 -7.99 6.69 -2.96
C GLN A 36 -8.01 5.65 -1.83
N ALA A 37 -7.17 4.61 -1.92
CA ALA A 37 -7.05 3.62 -0.86
C ALA A 37 -6.46 4.23 0.42
N GLN A 38 -5.54 5.18 0.30
CA GLN A 38 -5.02 5.95 1.43
C GLN A 38 -6.10 6.84 2.06
N GLU A 39 -6.92 7.52 1.26
CA GLU A 39 -8.06 8.31 1.77
C GLU A 39 -9.06 7.45 2.55
N ARG A 40 -9.22 6.18 2.16
CA ARG A 40 -10.03 5.17 2.88
C ARG A 40 -9.32 4.57 4.11
N GLY A 41 -8.05 4.90 4.34
CA GLY A 41 -7.25 4.36 5.44
C GLY A 41 -6.83 2.90 5.25
N GLU A 42 -6.93 2.36 4.03
CA GLU A 42 -6.57 0.98 3.71
C GLU A 42 -5.06 0.78 3.61
N VAL A 43 -4.32 1.85 3.29
CA VAL A 43 -2.86 1.87 3.12
C VAL A 43 -2.27 3.17 3.67
N GLN A 44 -0.99 3.15 4.00
CA GLN A 44 -0.19 4.33 4.25
C GLN A 44 0.87 4.47 3.15
N LEU A 45 0.85 5.59 2.43
CA LEU A 45 1.80 5.88 1.36
C LEU A 45 2.96 6.70 1.93
N ILE A 46 4.18 6.33 1.54
CA ILE A 46 5.42 6.96 2.01
C ILE A 46 6.17 7.49 0.78
N THR A 47 6.45 8.79 0.77
CA THR A 47 7.24 9.44 -0.27
C THR A 47 8.72 9.44 0.07
N LEU A 48 9.56 9.86 -0.87
CA LEU A 48 10.98 10.09 -0.61
C LEU A 48 11.21 11.15 0.47
N ALA A 49 10.37 12.19 0.51
CA ALA A 49 10.50 13.25 1.51
C ALA A 49 10.27 12.71 2.92
N ASP A 50 9.29 11.83 3.10
CA ASP A 50 8.96 11.25 4.42
C ASP A 50 10.07 10.37 5.01
N ILE A 51 10.96 9.81 4.17
CA ILE A 51 12.07 8.95 4.60
C ILE A 51 13.34 9.73 4.89
N PHE A 52 13.55 10.85 4.20
CA PHE A 52 14.81 11.60 4.20
C PHE A 52 14.71 12.99 4.86
N GLU A 53 13.73 13.20 5.75
CA GLU A 53 13.69 14.38 6.64
C GLU A 53 14.99 14.54 7.46
#